data_AF-A0A168LTL8-F1
#
_entry.id   AF-A0A168LTL8-F1
#
_cell.length_a   1.000
_cell.length_b   1.000
_cell.length_c   1.000
_cell.angle_alpha   90.00
_cell.angle_beta   90.00
_cell.angle_gamma   90.00
#
_symmetry.space_group_name_H-M   'P 1'
#
loop_
_entity.id
_entity.type
_entity.pdbx_description
1 polymer ?
#
loop_
_entity_poly.entity_id
_entity_poly.type
_entity_poly.pdbx_seq_one_letter_code
_entity_poly.pdbx_strand_id
1 'polypeptide(L)'
;MEYGLLKPDQWFDKRLVIQPAGVAGLIVMFSRNHNYIAKKLLEINENERFSYGPGKRLRTKEEQDEKLFQTARLINNGCYANVIIHDYIRTIIGTSADSDFVLDPF
;
A
#
# COMPACT_ATOMS: atom_id res chain seq x y z
N MET A 1 -8.58 7.48 12.90
CA MET A 1 -7.25 6.84 12.90
C MET A 1 -6.23 7.94 12.77
N GLU A 2 -4.98 7.69 13.13
CA GLU A 2 -3.93 8.72 13.12
C GLU A 2 -2.68 8.17 12.42
N TYR A 3 -1.80 9.08 11.97
CA TYR A 3 -0.55 8.77 11.28
C TYR A 3 -0.70 8.02 9.95
N GLY A 4 -1.84 8.20 9.28
CA GLY A 4 -2.16 7.59 7.99
C GLY A 4 -2.40 6.08 8.05
N LEU A 5 -2.66 5.53 9.24
CA LEU A 5 -2.80 4.10 9.46
C LEU A 5 -4.21 3.59 9.13
N LEU A 6 -4.26 2.35 8.64
CA LEU A 6 -5.45 1.51 8.53
C LEU A 6 -5.72 0.76 9.83
N LYS A 7 -6.98 0.33 10.00
CA LYS A 7 -7.36 -0.53 11.13
C LYS A 7 -6.58 -1.85 11.04
N PRO A 8 -5.90 -2.29 12.11
CA PRO A 8 -5.13 -3.53 12.09
C PRO A 8 -6.02 -4.71 11.68
N ASP A 9 -5.53 -5.52 10.73
CA ASP A 9 -6.13 -6.78 10.30
C ASP A 9 -7.61 -6.68 9.88
N GLN A 10 -7.95 -5.57 9.22
CA GLN A 10 -9.29 -5.31 8.69
C GLN A 10 -9.25 -5.06 7.18
N TRP A 11 -10.36 -5.35 6.53
CA TRP A 11 -10.65 -5.01 5.14
C TRP A 11 -12.03 -4.39 5.03
N PHE A 12 -12.24 -3.60 3.98
CA PHE A 12 -13.50 -2.90 3.78
C PHE A 12 -14.58 -3.76 3.12
N ASP A 13 -14.18 -4.69 2.24
CA ASP A 13 -15.12 -5.40 1.39
C ASP A 13 -15.73 -6.64 2.04
N LYS A 14 -17.02 -6.59 2.36
CA LYS A 14 -17.77 -7.71 2.94
C LYS A 14 -17.80 -8.97 2.06
N ARG A 15 -17.58 -8.85 0.75
CA ARG A 15 -17.57 -9.99 -0.19
C ARG A 15 -16.40 -10.95 0.07
N LEU A 16 -15.37 -10.49 0.79
CA LEU A 16 -14.23 -11.33 1.14
C LEU A 16 -14.57 -12.39 2.20
N VAL A 17 -15.67 -12.23 2.95
CA VAL A 17 -16.10 -13.19 3.96
C VAL A 17 -16.50 -14.53 3.35
N ILE A 18 -16.97 -14.54 2.09
CA ILE A 18 -17.35 -15.77 1.37
C ILE A 18 -16.20 -16.35 0.54
N GLN A 19 -15.03 -15.69 0.51
CA GLN A 19 -13.87 -16.16 -0.23
C GLN A 19 -13.04 -17.14 0.62
N PRO A 20 -12.21 -18.00 0.01
CA PRO A 20 -11.26 -18.82 0.74
C PRO A 20 -10.37 -17.98 1.66
N ALA A 21 -10.02 -18.51 2.83
CA ALA A 21 -9.25 -17.79 3.85
C ALA A 21 -7.91 -17.21 3.34
N GLY A 22 -7.31 -17.83 2.32
CA GLY A 22 -6.10 -17.32 1.67
C GLY A 22 -6.27 -15.93 1.04
N VAL A 23 -7.45 -15.62 0.49
CA VAL A 23 -7.75 -14.31 -0.12
C VAL A 23 -7.79 -13.24 0.97
N ALA A 24 -8.47 -13.51 2.09
CA ALA A 24 -8.50 -12.60 3.24
C ALA A 24 -7.09 -12.42 3.84
N GLY A 25 -6.31 -13.51 3.94
CA GLY A 25 -4.92 -13.47 4.40
C GLY A 25 -4.03 -12.55 3.57
N LEU A 26 -4.13 -12.62 2.24
CA LEU A 26 -3.37 -11.74 1.34
C LEU A 26 -3.75 -10.27 1.54
N ILE A 27 -5.03 -9.96 1.72
CA ILE A 27 -5.48 -8.58 1.92
C ILE A 27 -5.03 -8.03 3.26
N VAL A 28 -5.06 -8.85 4.32
CA VAL A 28 -4.50 -8.47 5.63
C VAL A 28 -3.00 -8.18 5.52
N MET A 29 -2.25 -8.96 4.74
CA MET A 29 -0.84 -8.69 4.48
C MET A 29 -0.62 -7.30 3.86
N PHE A 30 -1.37 -6.94 2.81
CA PHE A 30 -1.29 -5.60 2.21
C PHE A 30 -1.77 -4.49 3.15
N SER A 31 -2.73 -4.75 4.03
CA SER A 31 -3.15 -3.81 5.07
C SER A 31 -2.04 -3.54 6.09
N ARG A 32 -1.33 -4.60 6.52
CA ARG A 32 -0.13 -4.49 7.37
C ARG A 32 1.01 -3.75 6.66
N ASN A 33 1.22 -4.02 5.37
CA ASN A 33 2.26 -3.36 4.59
C ASN A 33 1.99 -1.84 4.45
N HIS A 34 0.75 -1.43 4.20
CA HIS A 34 0.37 0.00 4.23
C HIS A 34 0.76 0.66 5.57
N ASN A 35 0.44 0.01 6.70
CA ASN A 35 0.76 0.53 8.03
C ASN A 35 2.27 0.57 8.28
N TYR A 36 3.03 -0.40 7.78
CA TYR A 36 4.48 -0.39 7.83
C TYR A 36 5.06 0.78 7.03
N ILE A 37 4.59 0.99 5.79
CA ILE A 37 5.03 2.10 4.93
C ILE A 37 4.72 3.45 5.58
N ALA A 38 3.51 3.66 6.08
CA ALA A 38 3.12 4.92 6.73
C ALA A 38 4.03 5.25 7.93
N LYS A 39 4.34 4.25 8.77
CA LYS A 39 5.29 4.40 9.88
C LYS A 39 6.69 4.76 9.39
N LYS A 40 7.18 4.08 8.35
CA LYS A 40 8.51 4.36 7.78
C LYS A 40 8.62 5.73 7.12
N LEU A 41 7.57 6.17 6.45
CA LEU A 41 7.51 7.52 5.88
C LEU A 41 7.63 8.60 6.97
N LEU A 42 6.95 8.40 8.10
CA LEU A 42 7.02 9.33 9.23
C LEU A 42 8.33 9.24 10.03
N GLU A 43 8.91 8.04 10.14
CA GLU A 43 10.20 7.82 10.81
C GLU A 43 11.36 8.50 10.06
N ILE A 44 11.39 8.36 8.73
CA ILE A 44 12.41 8.98 7.88
C ILE A 44 12.13 10.48 7.70
N ASN A 45 10.87 10.84 7.45
CA ASN A 45 10.38 12.21 7.26
C ASN A 45 11.30 13.10 6.40
N GLU A 46 11.68 12.60 5.24
CA GLU A 46 12.58 13.29 4.32
C GLU A 46 12.09 14.71 4.01
N ASN A 47 13.01 15.69 4.09
CA ASN A 47 12.73 17.11 3.87
C ASN A 47 11.58 17.67 4.73
N GLU A 48 11.34 17.07 5.89
CA GLU A 48 10.24 17.45 6.80
C GLU A 48 8.87 17.45 6.13
N ARG A 49 8.69 16.64 5.08
CA ARG A 49 7.47 16.61 4.26
C ARG A 49 6.22 16.26 5.07
N PHE A 50 6.38 15.47 6.12
CA PHE A 50 5.31 15.04 7.01
C PHE A 50 5.34 15.78 8.35
N SER A 51 6.13 16.84 8.52
CA SER A 51 6.05 17.70 9.71
C SER A 51 4.89 18.69 9.61
N TYR A 52 4.17 18.89 10.71
CA TYR A 52 3.12 19.91 10.81
C TYR A 52 3.43 20.97 11.87
N GLY A 53 2.93 22.19 11.68
CA GLY A 53 3.07 23.29 12.63
C GLY A 53 3.38 24.65 11.97
N PRO A 54 3.61 25.71 12.76
CA PRO A 54 3.93 27.04 12.24
C PRO A 54 5.19 27.00 11.36
N GLY A 55 5.10 27.52 10.13
CA GLY A 55 6.22 27.54 9.18
C GLY A 55 6.54 26.19 8.53
N LYS A 56 5.75 25.14 8.77
CA LYS A 56 5.87 23.85 8.08
C LYS A 56 4.90 23.75 6.91
N ARG A 57 5.14 22.75 6.04
CA ARG A 57 4.33 22.53 4.84
C ARG A 57 2.89 22.11 5.18
N LEU A 58 2.73 21.35 6.25
CA LEU A 58 1.43 20.91 6.77
C LEU A 58 1.05 21.78 7.96
N ARG A 59 -0.21 22.16 8.05
CA ARG A 59 -0.72 23.08 9.07
C ARG A 59 -1.30 22.34 10.26
N THR A 60 -1.99 21.23 10.00
CA THR A 60 -2.72 20.49 11.03
C THR A 60 -2.33 19.02 11.06
N LYS A 61 -2.72 18.34 12.14
CA LYS A 61 -2.52 16.90 12.31
C LYS A 61 -3.32 16.11 11.29
N GLU A 62 -4.50 16.59 10.91
CA GLU A 62 -5.39 15.95 9.93
C GLU A 62 -4.78 16.01 8.52
N GLU A 63 -4.15 17.14 8.15
CA GLU A 63 -3.41 17.24 6.89
C GLU A 63 -2.22 16.26 6.86
N GLN A 64 -1.53 16.06 7.99
CA GLN A 64 -0.47 15.07 8.11
C GLN A 64 -1.01 13.64 7.95
N ASP A 65 -2.09 13.30 8.64
CA ASP A 65 -2.75 11.99 8.57
C ASP A 65 -3.13 11.64 7.13
N GLU A 66 -3.84 12.56 6.46
CA GLU A 66 -4.27 12.37 5.07
C GLU A 66 -3.07 12.27 4.12
N LYS A 67 -2.03 13.10 4.31
CA LYS A 67 -0.84 13.07 3.45
C LYS A 67 -0.05 11.77 3.61
N LEU A 68 0.09 11.27 4.84
CA LEU A 68 0.70 9.97 5.12
C LEU A 68 -0.14 8.86 4.51
N PHE A 69 -1.46 8.87 4.72
CA PHE A 69 -2.39 7.87 4.20
C PHE A 69 -2.30 7.75 2.69
N GLN A 70 -2.45 8.86 1.96
CA GLN A 70 -2.42 8.83 0.50
C GLN A 70 -1.05 8.44 -0.05
N THR A 71 0.03 8.87 0.59
CA THR A 71 1.39 8.50 0.15
C THR A 71 1.64 7.00 0.38
N ALA A 72 1.28 6.46 1.55
CA ALA A 72 1.41 5.04 1.85
C ALA A 72 0.51 4.18 0.94
N ARG A 73 -0.72 4.63 0.69
CA ARG A 73 -1.67 3.97 -0.22
C ARG A 73 -1.11 3.89 -1.64
N LEU A 74 -0.54 4.98 -2.16
CA LEU A 74 0.06 5.02 -3.49
C LEU A 74 1.19 4.00 -3.61
N ILE A 75 2.10 3.97 -2.64
CA ILE A 75 3.23 3.02 -2.63
C ILE A 75 2.73 1.58 -2.54
N ASN A 76 1.81 1.29 -1.61
CA ASN A 76 1.27 -0.05 -1.40
C ASN A 76 0.53 -0.57 -2.64
N ASN A 77 -0.24 0.29 -3.31
CA ASN A 77 -0.90 -0.03 -4.57
C ASN A 77 0.10 -0.24 -5.71
N GLY A 78 1.19 0.52 -5.76
CA GLY A 78 2.28 0.31 -6.71
C GLY A 78 2.94 -1.05 -6.51
N CYS A 79 3.24 -1.43 -5.26
CA CYS A 79 3.73 -2.77 -4.93
C CYS A 79 2.75 -3.87 -5.36
N TYR A 80 1.46 -3.71 -5.09
CA TYR A 80 0.44 -4.65 -5.54
C TYR A 80 0.41 -4.79 -7.06
N ALA A 81 0.39 -3.67 -7.79
CA ALA A 81 0.39 -3.68 -9.25
C ALA A 81 1.63 -4.39 -9.82
N ASN A 82 2.82 -4.13 -9.25
CA ASN A 82 4.05 -4.79 -9.65
C ASN A 82 3.98 -6.32 -9.45
N VAL A 83 3.49 -6.79 -8.30
CA VAL A 83 3.30 -8.24 -8.05
C VAL A 83 2.35 -8.85 -9.08
N ILE A 84 1.26 -8.15 -9.42
CA ILE A 84 0.30 -8.65 -10.41
C ILE A 84 0.92 -8.74 -11.81
N ILE A 85 1.57 -7.67 -12.28
CA ILE A 85 2.11 -7.59 -13.64
C ILE A 85 3.30 -8.53 -13.83
N HIS A 86 4.23 -8.55 -12.87
CA HIS A 86 5.50 -9.25 -13.04
C HIS A 86 5.46 -10.71 -12.59
N ASP A 87 4.63 -11.08 -11.61
CA ASP A 87 4.63 -12.45 -11.08
C ASP A 87 3.32 -13.18 -11.41
N TYR A 88 2.17 -12.60 -11.04
CA TYR A 88 0.89 -13.29 -11.16
C TYR A 88 0.51 -13.57 -12.63
N ILE A 89 0.58 -12.55 -13.50
CA ILE A 89 0.18 -12.69 -14.91
C ILE A 89 1.06 -13.71 -15.64
N ARG A 90 2.38 -13.64 -15.45
CA ARG A 90 3.33 -14.62 -16.02
C ARG A 90 2.98 -16.06 -15.61
N THR A 91 2.62 -16.23 -14.35
CA THR A 91 2.27 -17.55 -13.81
C THR A 91 0.98 -18.10 -14.44
N ILE A 92 -0.09 -17.31 -14.52
CA ILE A 92 -1.39 -17.81 -14.99
C ILE A 92 -1.45 -18.06 -16.51
N ILE A 93 -0.60 -17.40 -17.30
CA ILE A 93 -0.52 -17.62 -18.75
C ILE A 93 0.53 -18.67 -19.13
N GLY A 94 1.23 -19.24 -18.14
CA GLY A 94 2.21 -20.31 -18.36
C GLY A 94 3.52 -19.85 -19.00
N THR A 95 3.92 -18.60 -18.76
CA THR A 95 5.22 -18.10 -19.21
C THR A 95 6.35 -18.83 -18.47
N SER A 96 7.40 -19.21 -19.19
CA SER A 96 8.60 -19.80 -18.57
C SER A 96 9.34 -18.78 -17.71
N ALA A 97 10.00 -19.24 -16.63
CA ALA A 97 10.66 -18.35 -15.68
C ALA A 97 11.83 -17.54 -16.29
N ASP A 98 12.42 -18.06 -17.36
CA ASP A 98 13.49 -17.45 -18.16
C ASP A 98 12.98 -16.52 -19.28
N SER A 99 11.67 -16.33 -19.40
CA SER A 99 11.11 -15.48 -20.46
C SER A 99 11.26 -13.99 -20.14
N ASP A 100 11.59 -13.22 -21.17
CA ASP A 100 11.58 -11.76 -21.15
C ASP A 100 10.17 -11.15 -21.24
N PHE A 101 9.11 -11.97 -21.33
CA PHE A 101 7.74 -11.48 -21.48
C PHE A 101 7.32 -10.57 -20.31
N VAL A 102 7.06 -9.30 -20.56
CA VAL A 102 6.46 -8.36 -19.61
C VAL A 102 5.16 -7.86 -20.21
N LEU A 103 4.08 -7.87 -19.44
CA LEU A 103 2.87 -7.13 -19.83
C LEU A 103 3.15 -5.64 -19.64
N ASP A 104 3.21 -4.90 -20.73
CA ASP A 104 3.22 -3.44 -20.71
C ASP A 104 1.77 -2.93 -20.80
N PRO A 105 1.21 -2.34 -19.73
CA PRO A 105 -0.14 -1.81 -19.74
C PRO A 105 -0.23 -0.38 -20.29
N PHE A 106 0.87 0.21 -20.78
CA PHE A 106 0.94 1.60 -21.26
C PHE A 106 1.22 1.70 -22.76
#